data_AF-A0A3P3Q2N1-F1
#
_entry.id   AF-A0A3P3Q2N1-F1
#
_cell.length_a   1.000
_cell.length_b   1.000
_cell.length_c   1.000
_cell.angle_alpha   90.00
_cell.angle_beta   90.00
_cell.angle_gamma   90.00
#
_symmetry.space_group_name_H-M   'P 1'
#
loop_
_entity.id
_entity.type
_entity.pdbx_description
1 polymer ?
#
loop_
_entity_poly.entity_id
_entity_poly.type
_entity_poly.pdbx_seq_one_letter_code
_entity_poly.pdbx_strand_id
1 'polypeptide(L)'
;MLIPNVDVKEFEKFGFKLCRGIPRDLQCYYLCVARGCEFIFVSPKCFAIEEWRKDDSRIHERPNCRFRSDRTAIDILYDLIKADMLKKER
;
A
#
# COMPACT_ATOMS: atom_id res chain seq x y z
N MET A 1 14.87 4.35 -5.25
CA MET A 1 13.39 4.38 -5.25
C MET A 1 12.88 4.76 -3.86
N LEU A 2 11.56 4.87 -3.61
CA LEU A 2 11.06 4.92 -2.22
C LEU A 2 10.98 3.50 -1.67
N ILE A 3 11.41 3.31 -0.43
CA ILE A 3 11.36 2.03 0.29
C ILE A 3 10.86 2.26 1.73
N PRO A 4 10.33 1.23 2.40
CA PRO A 4 9.99 1.32 3.81
C PRO A 4 11.17 1.76 4.68
N ASN A 5 10.90 2.64 5.63
CA ASN A 5 11.85 3.03 6.67
C ASN A 5 11.62 2.28 7.98
N VAL A 6 10.42 1.73 8.17
CA VAL A 6 9.97 0.99 9.37
C VAL A 6 9.59 -0.45 9.00
N ASP A 7 9.29 -1.27 10.02
CA ASP A 7 8.66 -2.58 9.81
C ASP A 7 7.35 -2.40 9.02
N VAL A 8 7.16 -3.19 7.97
CA VAL A 8 6.00 -3.10 7.08
C VAL A 8 4.66 -3.33 7.78
N LYS A 9 4.65 -4.00 8.93
CA LYS A 9 3.44 -4.15 9.76
C LYS A 9 2.91 -2.80 10.28
N GLU A 10 3.78 -1.81 10.45
CA GLU A 10 3.37 -0.46 10.89
C GLU A 10 2.43 0.23 9.89
N PHE A 11 2.43 -0.18 8.62
CA PHE A 11 1.53 0.33 7.60
C PHE A 11 0.06 -0.04 7.87
N GLU A 12 -0.22 -1.05 8.70
CA GLU A 12 -1.60 -1.37 9.14
C GLU A 12 -2.26 -0.16 9.84
N LYS A 13 -1.48 0.72 10.50
CA LYS A 13 -1.98 1.96 11.12
C LYS A 13 -2.58 2.94 10.11
N PHE A 14 -2.11 2.88 8.86
CA PHE A 14 -2.61 3.67 7.73
C PHE A 14 -3.73 2.94 6.97
N GLY A 15 -4.11 1.76 7.46
CA GLY A 15 -5.17 0.93 6.91
C GLY A 15 -4.70 -0.05 5.85
N PHE A 16 -3.39 -0.27 5.66
CA PHE A 16 -2.92 -1.33 4.76
C PHE A 16 -3.35 -2.71 5.27
N LYS A 17 -3.49 -3.67 4.35
CA LYS A 17 -3.76 -5.08 4.67
C LYS A 17 -2.76 -5.99 4.01
N LEU A 18 -2.46 -7.12 4.66
CA LEU A 18 -1.69 -8.20 4.06
C LEU A 18 -2.28 -8.59 2.70
N CYS A 19 -1.41 -8.89 1.74
CA CYS A 19 -1.81 -9.43 0.44
C CYS A 19 -2.43 -10.83 0.59
N ARG A 20 -3.37 -11.18 -0.30
CA ARG A 20 -4.07 -12.48 -0.27
C ARG A 20 -3.20 -13.63 -0.78
N GLY A 21 -2.69 -13.49 -2.01
CA GLY A 21 -1.98 -14.55 -2.73
C GLY A 21 -0.47 -14.64 -2.48
N ILE A 22 0.05 -13.92 -1.47
CA ILE A 22 1.48 -13.89 -1.16
C ILE A 22 1.72 -14.58 0.19
N PRO A 23 2.75 -15.45 0.32
CA PRO A 23 3.17 -16.00 1.61
C PRO A 23 3.33 -14.91 2.69
N ARG A 24 2.78 -15.18 3.89
CA ARG A 24 2.71 -14.19 4.98
C ARG A 24 4.07 -13.75 5.51
N ASP A 25 5.05 -14.63 5.43
CA ASP A 25 6.46 -14.41 5.81
C ASP A 25 7.15 -13.38 4.90
N LEU A 26 6.66 -13.16 3.68
CA LEU A 26 7.15 -12.08 2.81
C LEU A 26 6.63 -10.69 3.23
N GLN A 27 5.66 -10.64 4.15
CA GLN A 27 5.11 -9.42 4.72
C GLN A 27 4.71 -8.36 3.67
N CYS A 28 4.03 -8.78 2.61
CA CYS A 28 3.55 -7.88 1.58
C CYS A 28 2.16 -7.34 1.94
N TYR A 29 1.96 -6.04 1.80
CA TYR A 29 0.71 -5.35 2.10
C TYR A 29 0.25 -4.49 0.93
N TYR A 30 -1.05 -4.20 0.91
CA TYR A 30 -1.68 -3.34 -0.07
C TYR A 30 -2.70 -2.38 0.56
N LEU A 31 -2.96 -1.26 -0.12
CA LEU A 31 -4.06 -0.35 0.17
C LEU A 31 -4.71 0.10 -1.15
N CYS A 32 -5.99 -0.22 -1.34
CA CYS A 32 -6.73 0.23 -2.52
C CYS A 32 -7.18 1.69 -2.37
N VAL A 33 -7.03 2.45 -3.44
CA VAL A 33 -7.43 3.85 -3.55
C VAL A 33 -8.45 3.97 -4.68
N ALA A 34 -9.71 4.22 -4.32
CA ALA A 34 -10.80 4.31 -5.32
C ALA A 34 -10.56 5.43 -6.33
N ARG A 35 -10.07 6.58 -5.86
CA ARG A 35 -9.81 7.73 -6.72
C ARG A 35 -8.53 7.49 -7.52
N GLY A 36 -8.67 7.44 -8.84
CA GLY A 36 -7.59 7.05 -9.75
C GLY A 36 -7.54 5.56 -10.08
N CYS A 37 -8.37 4.73 -9.41
CA CYS A 37 -8.34 3.27 -9.54
C CYS A 37 -6.92 2.73 -9.37
N GLU A 38 -6.27 3.09 -8.26
CA GLU A 38 -4.90 2.73 -7.93
C GLU A 38 -4.86 1.87 -6.67
N PHE A 39 -3.75 1.19 -6.44
CA PHE A 39 -3.44 0.64 -5.14
C PHE A 39 -1.98 0.85 -4.81
N ILE A 40 -1.70 0.97 -3.52
CA ILE A 40 -0.36 1.13 -2.98
C ILE A 40 0.12 -0.22 -2.51
N PHE A 41 1.26 -0.68 -3.01
CA PHE A 41 1.93 -1.90 -2.61
C PHE A 41 3.13 -1.59 -1.72
N VAL A 42 3.32 -2.38 -0.67
CA VAL A 42 4.51 -2.30 0.17
C VAL A 42 4.99 -3.70 0.57
N SER A 43 6.30 -3.90 0.48
CA SER A 43 7.02 -5.07 1.02
C SER A 43 8.28 -4.60 1.73
N PRO A 44 8.99 -5.43 2.51
CA PRO A 44 10.21 -5.02 3.20
C PRO A 44 11.30 -4.39 2.31
N LYS A 45 11.23 -4.60 0.98
CA LYS A 45 12.22 -4.11 0.01
C LYS A 45 11.68 -3.09 -1.00
N CYS A 46 10.36 -2.89 -1.09
CA CYS A 46 9.81 -2.01 -2.13
C CYS A 46 8.53 -1.29 -1.71
N PHE A 47 8.29 -0.17 -2.36
CA PHE A 47 7.06 0.60 -2.31
C PHE A 47 6.67 0.99 -3.74
N ALA A 48 5.41 0.76 -4.11
CA ALA A 48 4.91 1.08 -5.45
C ALA A 48 3.47 1.57 -5.40
N ILE A 49 3.12 2.42 -6.36
CA ILE A 49 1.73 2.78 -6.68
C ILE A 49 1.47 2.18 -8.05
N GLU A 50 0.46 1.33 -8.14
CA GLU A 50 0.13 0.56 -9.33
C GLU A 50 -1.37 0.71 -9.65
N GLU A 51 -1.75 0.40 -10.88
CA GLU A 51 -3.14 0.35 -11.30
C GLU A 51 -3.89 -0.75 -10.54
N TRP A 52 -5.06 -0.41 -9.99
CA TRP A 52 -5.92 -1.38 -9.33
C TRP A 52 -6.71 -2.18 -10.38
N ARG A 53 -6.19 -3.37 -10.68
CA ARG A 53 -6.82 -4.33 -11.58
C ARG A 53 -7.75 -5.28 -10.84
N LYS A 54 -8.86 -5.65 -11.49
CA LYS A 54 -9.91 -6.50 -10.91
C LYS A 54 -9.43 -7.92 -10.62
N ASP A 55 -8.44 -8.40 -11.36
CA ASP A 55 -7.87 -9.75 -11.34
C ASP A 55 -6.52 -9.82 -10.60
N ASP A 56 -6.12 -8.76 -9.89
CA ASP A 56 -4.87 -8.77 -9.12
C ASP A 56 -4.95 -9.75 -7.93
N SER A 57 -4.15 -10.82 -8.00
CA SER A 57 -4.12 -11.90 -6.99
C SER A 57 -3.63 -11.46 -5.61
N ARG A 58 -3.00 -10.27 -5.51
CA ARG A 58 -2.55 -9.69 -4.24
C ARG A 58 -3.73 -9.10 -3.46
N ILE A 59 -4.78 -8.67 -4.16
CA ILE A 59 -5.94 -7.98 -3.58
C ILE A 59 -6.99 -9.00 -3.15
N HIS A 60 -7.66 -8.72 -2.03
CA HIS A 60 -8.75 -9.59 -1.55
C HIS A 60 -10.01 -9.38 -2.38
N GLU A 61 -10.85 -10.42 -2.50
CA GLU A 61 -12.14 -10.34 -3.20
C GLU A 61 -13.02 -9.18 -2.68
N ARG A 62 -12.97 -8.94 -1.37
CA ARG A 62 -13.45 -7.70 -0.76
C ARG A 62 -12.26 -6.76 -0.58
N PRO A 63 -12.01 -5.84 -1.54
CA PRO A 63 -10.85 -4.96 -1.52
C PRO A 63 -10.90 -4.05 -0.31
N ASN A 64 -9.73 -3.80 0.27
CA ASN A 64 -9.61 -2.87 1.39
C ASN A 64 -9.55 -1.43 0.89
N CYS A 65 -10.71 -0.91 0.52
CA CYS A 65 -10.87 0.43 -0.04
C CYS A 65 -11.86 1.24 0.80
N ARG A 66 -11.51 2.49 1.09
CA ARG A 66 -12.46 3.50 1.57
C ARG A 66 -13.08 4.20 0.36
N PHE A 67 -14.10 3.60 -0.25
CA PHE A 67 -14.72 4.09 -1.49
C PHE A 67 -15.24 5.54 -1.46
N ARG A 68 -15.54 6.08 -0.27
CA ARG A 68 -16.00 7.47 -0.09
C ARG A 68 -14.86 8.46 0.18
N SER A 69 -13.62 7.98 0.29
CA SER A 69 -12.45 8.83 0.49
C SER A 69 -12.17 9.64 -0.78
N ASP A 70 -11.91 10.92 -0.62
CA ASP A 70 -11.50 11.85 -1.67
C ASP A 70 -9.98 11.87 -1.91
N ARG A 71 -9.21 11.35 -0.95
CA ARG A 71 -7.75 11.17 -1.03
C ARG A 71 -7.33 10.31 -2.24
N THR A 72 -6.30 10.76 -2.92
CA THR A 72 -5.58 10.07 -4.00
C THR A 72 -4.41 9.25 -3.44
N ALA A 73 -3.75 8.45 -4.28
CA ALA A 73 -2.54 7.74 -3.88
C ALA A 73 -1.39 8.71 -3.53
N ILE A 74 -1.35 9.89 -4.16
CA ILE A 74 -0.37 10.94 -3.88
C ILE A 74 -0.60 11.56 -2.50
N ASP A 75 -1.86 11.81 -2.10
CA ASP A 75 -2.17 12.34 -0.76
C ASP A 75 -1.72 11.35 0.32
N ILE A 76 -1.98 10.06 0.11
CA ILE A 76 -1.56 9.00 1.04
C ILE A 76 -0.03 8.87 1.06
N LEU A 77 0.63 8.96 -0.10
CA LEU A 77 2.09 8.96 -0.19
C LEU A 77 2.70 10.12 0.62
N TYR A 78 2.12 11.32 0.50
CA TYR A 78 2.55 12.48 1.27
C TYR A 78 2.40 12.25 2.78
N ASP A 79 1.25 11.73 3.23
CA ASP A 79 1.02 11.37 4.65
C ASP A 79 2.06 10.36 5.16
N LEU A 80 2.38 9.33 4.37
CA LEU A 80 3.38 8.32 4.71
C LEU A 80 4.79 8.91 4.85
N ILE A 81 5.18 9.82 3.95
CA ILE A 81 6.48 10.52 4.01
C ILE A 81 6.52 11.42 5.26
N LYS A 82 5.45 12.16 5.54
CA LYS A 82 5.35 13.04 6.72
C LYS A 82 5.41 12.27 8.03
N ALA A 83 4.97 11.01 8.03
CA ALA A 83 5.05 10.09 9.16
C ALA A 83 6.36 9.30 9.24
N ASP A 84 7.36 9.62 8.41
CA ASP A 84 8.67 8.93 8.35
C ASP A 84 8.58 7.42 8.02
N MET A 85 7.51 7.01 7.33
CA MET A 85 7.27 5.60 6.96
C MET A 85 8.13 5.16 5.76
N LEU A 86 8.56 6.12 4.95
CA LEU A 86 9.26 5.89 3.68
C LEU A 86 10.55 6.70 3.64
N LYS A 87 11.59 6.11 3.03
CA LYS A 87 12.86 6.78 2.74
C LYS A 87 13.25 6.59 1.28
N LYS A 88 14.13 7.46 0.79
CA LYS A 88 14.83 7.25 -0.46
C LYS A 88 15.87 6.15 -0.27
N GLU A 89 15.78 5.11 -1.09
CA GLU A 89 16.83 4.11 -1.26
C GLU A 89 18.12 4.80 -1.68
N ARG A 90 19.21 4.50 -0.97
CA ARG A 90 20.52 5.12 -1.14
C ARG A 90 21.25 4.52 -2.32
#